data_AF-A0A853I9U1-F1
#
_entry.id   AF-A0A853I9U1-F1
#
_cell.length_a   1.000
_cell.length_b   1.000
_cell.length_c   1.000
_cell.angle_alpha   90.00
_cell.angle_beta   90.00
_cell.angle_gamma   90.00
#
_symmetry.space_group_name_H-M   'P 1'
#
loop_
_entity.id
_entity.type
_entity.pdbx_description
1 polymer ?
#
loop_
_entity_poly.entity_id
_entity_poly.type
_entity_poly.pdbx_seq_one_letter_code
_entity_poly.pdbx_strand_id
1 'polypeptide(L)'
;MFSVSINTYADSMRCKNRLVSTGDSKATVLLKCGEPWLKEDHSYTVTEKRNSDIYRYNQQDNGFNGHGASREVTRLIKVEKWTYNVGRNKFLRIITFKEGMIESIETGDRAN
;
A
#
# COMPACT_ATOMS: atom_id res chain seq x y z
N MET A 1 2.09 27.21 17.73
CA MET A 1 2.53 26.50 16.52
C MET A 1 2.72 25.05 16.89
N PHE A 2 1.86 24.13 16.45
CA PHE A 2 2.06 22.70 16.64
C PHE A 2 2.79 22.16 15.41
N SER A 3 4.11 21.94 15.52
CA SER A 3 4.86 21.21 14.50
C SER A 3 4.52 19.73 14.65
N VAL A 4 3.73 19.20 13.71
CA VAL A 4 3.58 17.75 13.56
C VAL A 4 4.82 17.26 12.83
N SER A 5 5.75 16.65 13.57
CA SER A 5 6.86 15.93 12.97
C SER A 5 6.33 14.68 12.29
N ILE A 6 6.18 14.73 10.96
CA ILE A 6 5.91 13.56 10.14
C ILE A 6 7.19 12.71 10.16
N ASN A 7 7.16 11.63 10.93
CA ASN A 7 8.18 10.59 10.83
C ASN A 7 7.97 9.85 9.50
N THR A 8 8.41 10.42 8.39
CA THR A 8 8.50 9.73 7.12
C THR A 8 9.71 8.80 7.20
N TYR A 9 9.53 7.62 7.80
CA TYR A 9 10.45 6.50 7.57
C TYR A 9 10.16 5.98 6.16
N ALA A 10 10.75 6.62 5.16
CA ALA A 10 10.81 6.05 3.82
C ALA A 10 11.77 4.87 3.89
N ASP A 11 11.24 3.67 4.17
CA ASP A 11 12.06 2.47 4.07
C ASP A 11 12.57 2.37 2.63
N SER A 12 13.85 2.10 2.49
CA SER A 12 14.55 2.17 1.21
C SER A 12 15.49 0.99 1.06
N MET A 13 15.64 0.54 -0.18
CA MET A 13 16.52 -0.57 -0.54
C MET A 13 17.39 -0.16 -1.71
N ARG A 14 18.67 -0.50 -1.60
CA ARG A 14 19.63 -0.30 -2.67
C ARG A 14 19.71 -1.53 -3.56
N CYS A 15 19.54 -1.31 -4.86
CA CYS A 15 19.73 -2.28 -5.93
C CYS A 15 20.97 -1.87 -6.73
N LYS A 16 22.12 -2.49 -6.45
CA LYS A 16 23.43 -2.07 -7.00
C LYS A 16 23.71 -0.60 -6.65
N ASN A 17 23.64 0.31 -7.62
CA ASN A 17 23.83 1.76 -7.41
C ASN A 17 22.51 2.57 -7.47
N ARG A 18 21.36 1.90 -7.57
CA ARG A 18 20.03 2.54 -7.63
C ARG A 18 19.31 2.35 -6.31
N LEU A 19 18.44 3.30 -5.94
CA LEU A 19 17.65 3.25 -4.73
C LEU A 19 16.16 3.16 -5.08
N VAL A 20 15.45 2.28 -4.38
CA VAL A 20 13.98 2.22 -4.36
C VAL A 20 13.48 2.55 -2.96
N SER A 21 12.31 3.18 -2.86
CA SER A 21 11.69 3.54 -1.58
C SER A 21 10.17 3.39 -1.64
N THR A 22 9.53 3.44 -0.48
CA THR A 22 8.06 3.51 -0.40
C THR A 22 7.46 4.52 -1.39
N GLY A 23 6.37 4.13 -2.05
CA GLY A 23 5.75 4.90 -3.13
C GLY A 23 6.33 4.68 -4.54
N ASP A 24 7.50 4.06 -4.71
CA ASP A 24 7.97 3.69 -6.06
C ASP A 24 7.01 2.67 -6.70
N SER A 25 6.81 2.77 -8.01
CA SER A 25 5.98 1.82 -8.75
C SER A 25 6.69 0.50 -8.99
N LYS A 26 5.92 -0.58 -9.16
CA LYS A 26 6.44 -1.91 -9.53
C LYS A 26 7.33 -1.88 -10.78
N ALA A 27 6.95 -1.08 -11.78
CA ALA A 27 7.77 -0.88 -12.98
C ALA A 27 9.11 -0.21 -12.65
N THR A 28 9.11 0.79 -11.77
CA THR A 28 10.33 1.45 -11.29
C THR A 28 11.26 0.47 -10.59
N VAL A 29 10.70 -0.42 -9.76
CA VAL A 29 11.47 -1.48 -9.08
C VAL A 29 12.07 -2.46 -10.09
N LEU A 30 11.30 -2.96 -11.06
CA LEU A 30 11.83 -3.83 -12.12
C LEU A 30 12.98 -3.18 -12.89
N LEU A 31 12.83 -1.91 -13.27
CA LEU A 31 13.88 -1.17 -13.98
C LEU A 31 15.13 -0.96 -13.13
N LYS A 32 15.00 -0.70 -11.83
CA LYS A 32 16.13 -0.43 -10.94
C LYS A 32 16.81 -1.70 -10.41
N CYS A 33 16.02 -2.74 -10.10
CA CYS A 33 16.44 -3.92 -9.37
C CYS A 33 16.48 -5.20 -10.21
N GLY A 34 15.77 -5.23 -11.33
CA GLY A 34 15.56 -6.45 -12.12
C GLY A 34 14.51 -7.37 -11.50
N GLU A 35 14.45 -8.59 -12.03
CA GLU A 35 13.54 -9.62 -11.55
C GLU A 35 13.89 -10.05 -10.11
N PRO A 36 12.90 -10.18 -9.22
CA PRO A 36 13.11 -10.72 -7.89
C PRO A 36 13.40 -12.22 -7.94
N TRP A 37 13.92 -12.74 -6.82
CA TRP A 37 14.17 -14.17 -6.65
C TRP A 37 12.87 -14.95 -6.45
N LEU A 38 11.91 -14.38 -5.72
CA LEU A 38 10.58 -14.95 -5.50
C LEU A 38 9.50 -13.88 -5.63
N LYS A 39 8.38 -14.23 -6.27
CA LYS A 39 7.16 -13.42 -6.34
C LYS A 39 6.00 -14.17 -5.74
N GLU A 40 5.26 -13.51 -4.87
CA GLU A 40 4.03 -14.01 -4.28
C GLU A 40 2.93 -12.99 -4.58
N ASP A 41 1.83 -13.44 -5.19
CA ASP A 41 0.66 -12.62 -5.50
C ASP A 41 -0.49 -13.00 -4.55
N HIS A 42 -1.09 -12.01 -3.91
CA HIS A 42 -2.27 -12.16 -3.06
C HIS A 42 -3.26 -11.02 -3.34
N SER A 43 -4.52 -11.24 -3.05
CA SER A 43 -5.54 -10.20 -3.05
C SER A 43 -6.49 -10.41 -1.88
N TYR A 44 -6.89 -9.34 -1.23
CA TYR A 44 -7.91 -9.37 -0.18
C TYR A 44 -9.04 -8.40 -0.49
N THR A 45 -10.21 -8.72 0.06
CA THR A 45 -11.40 -7.91 -0.08
C THR A 45 -11.52 -6.96 1.10
N VAL A 46 -11.70 -5.67 0.83
CA VAL A 46 -11.96 -4.64 1.85
C VAL A 46 -13.37 -4.10 1.65
N THR A 47 -14.18 -4.16 2.70
CA THR A 47 -15.50 -3.53 2.74
C THR A 47 -15.41 -2.21 3.48
N GLU A 48 -15.68 -1.11 2.79
CA GLU A 48 -15.67 0.24 3.35
C GLU A 48 -17.09 0.79 3.43
N LYS A 49 -17.47 1.31 4.61
CA LYS A 49 -18.71 2.07 4.77
C LYS A 49 -18.49 3.46 4.22
N ARG A 50 -19.07 3.77 3.06
CA ARG A 50 -19.17 5.14 2.57
C ARG A 50 -20.46 5.77 3.06
N ASN A 51 -20.32 6.92 3.73
CA ASN A 51 -21.47 7.76 4.03
C ASN A 51 -22.04 8.24 2.70
N SER A 52 -23.34 8.02 2.45
CA SER A 52 -23.95 8.55 1.24
C SER A 52 -24.38 9.99 1.49
N ASP A 53 -24.02 10.90 0.59
CA ASP A 53 -24.47 12.29 0.62
C ASP A 53 -25.94 12.43 0.18
N ILE A 54 -26.77 11.38 0.35
CA ILE A 54 -28.20 11.38 0.04
C ILE A 54 -28.91 12.25 1.09
N TYR A 55 -28.75 13.57 1.00
CA TYR A 55 -29.68 14.61 1.47
C TYR A 55 -29.21 15.96 0.89
N ARG A 56 -29.48 16.19 -0.40
CA ARG A 56 -29.36 17.52 -1.03
C ARG A 56 -30.52 17.79 -2.00
N TYR A 57 -31.74 17.95 -1.49
CA TYR A 57 -32.67 19.01 -1.95
C TYR A 57 -33.93 19.14 -1.06
N ASN A 58 -34.25 20.40 -0.75
CA ASN A 58 -35.48 20.99 -0.19
C ASN A 58 -35.91 20.69 1.25
N GLN A 59 -35.34 21.53 2.12
CA GLN A 59 -35.84 21.96 3.42
C GLN A 59 -37.23 22.62 3.28
N GLN A 60 -38.32 21.86 3.39
CA GLN A 60 -39.62 22.33 3.89
C GLN A 60 -40.53 21.13 4.17
N ASP A 61 -40.29 20.39 5.25
CA ASP A 61 -41.41 19.82 6.00
C ASP A 61 -40.98 19.26 7.35
N ASN A 62 -41.93 19.37 8.28
CA ASN A 62 -41.76 19.15 9.71
C ASN A 62 -41.43 17.69 10.04
N GLY A 63 -40.29 17.46 10.70
CA GLY A 63 -40.16 16.40 11.70
C GLY A 63 -39.75 14.99 11.25
N PHE A 64 -38.83 14.83 10.30
CA PHE A 64 -38.19 13.52 10.06
C PHE A 64 -36.68 13.55 10.38
N ASN A 65 -36.28 12.68 11.32
CA ASN A 65 -34.88 12.37 11.60
C ASN A 65 -34.29 11.62 10.39
N GLY A 66 -33.68 12.36 9.46
CA GLY A 66 -32.98 11.78 8.33
C GLY A 66 -31.74 11.01 8.79
N HIS A 67 -31.87 9.70 9.01
CA HIS A 67 -30.72 8.81 9.17
C HIS A 67 -30.07 8.64 7.80
N GLY A 68 -28.92 9.28 7.59
CA GLY A 68 -28.14 9.12 6.36
C GLY A 68 -27.88 7.64 6.07
N ALA A 69 -28.19 7.19 4.85
CA ALA A 69 -27.92 5.82 4.45
C ALA A 69 -26.41 5.63 4.27
N SER A 70 -25.80 4.64 4.93
CA SER A 70 -24.42 4.24 4.63
C SER A 70 -24.43 3.14 3.58
N ARG A 71 -23.65 3.29 2.51
CA ARG A 71 -23.45 2.23 1.51
C ARG A 71 -22.15 1.50 1.79
N GLU A 72 -22.21 0.17 1.87
CA GLU A 72 -21.02 -0.66 1.91
C GLU A 72 -20.46 -0.82 0.50
N VAL A 73 -19.18 -0.47 0.32
CA VAL A 73 -18.46 -0.64 -0.94
C VAL A 73 -17.35 -1.65 -0.72
N THR A 74 -17.44 -2.75 -1.44
CA THR A 74 -16.46 -3.83 -1.41
C THR A 74 -15.45 -3.66 -2.54
N ARG A 75 -14.16 -3.59 -2.23
CA ARG A 75 -13.06 -3.49 -3.21
C ARG A 75 -12.05 -4.62 -3.03
N LEU A 76 -11.52 -5.10 -4.15
CA LEU A 76 -10.42 -6.06 -4.16
C LEU A 76 -9.09 -5.30 -4.19
N ILE A 77 -8.24 -5.52 -3.19
CA ILE A 77 -6.90 -4.92 -3.11
C ILE A 77 -5.89 -5.97 -3.53
N LYS A 78 -5.09 -5.65 -4.56
CA LYS A 78 -3.97 -6.50 -4.97
C LYS A 78 -2.74 -6.19 -4.13
N VAL A 79 -2.14 -7.23 -3.54
CA VAL A 79 -0.88 -7.17 -2.83
C VAL A 79 0.12 -8.17 -3.40
N GLU A 80 1.34 -7.73 -3.67
CA GLU A 80 2.40 -8.60 -4.17
C GLU A 80 3.59 -8.53 -3.22
N LYS A 81 4.20 -9.66 -2.88
CA LYS A 81 5.42 -9.72 -2.09
C LYS A 81 6.56 -10.21 -2.97
N TRP A 82 7.58 -9.37 -3.14
CA TRP A 82 8.74 -9.69 -3.97
C TRP A 82 9.99 -9.78 -3.11
N THR A 83 10.67 -10.91 -3.17
CA THR A 83 11.86 -11.17 -2.36
C THR A 83 13.11 -11.11 -3.23
N TYR A 84 14.07 -10.29 -2.83
CA TYR A 84 15.38 -10.14 -3.47
C TYR A 84 16.47 -10.75 -2.61
N ASN A 85 17.28 -11.62 -3.23
CA ASN A 85 18.53 -12.09 -2.66
C ASN A 85 19.66 -11.14 -3.07
N VAL A 86 20.13 -10.31 -2.13
CA VAL A 86 21.15 -9.29 -2.38
C VAL A 86 22.59 -9.81 -2.23
N GLY A 87 22.78 -11.10 -1.93
CA GLY A 87 24.08 -11.77 -1.93
C GLY A 87 24.34 -12.66 -0.72
N ARG A 88 25.46 -13.41 -0.78
CA ARG A 88 25.89 -14.33 0.28
C ARG A 88 26.10 -13.61 1.61
N ASN A 89 25.63 -14.21 2.70
CA ASN A 89 25.66 -13.67 4.08
C ASN A 89 24.89 -12.36 4.28
N LYS A 90 24.09 -11.92 3.30
CA LYS A 90 23.17 -10.79 3.46
C LYS A 90 21.77 -11.31 3.74
N PHE A 91 21.00 -10.50 4.45
CA PHE A 91 19.58 -10.76 4.65
C PHE A 91 18.82 -10.55 3.35
N LEU A 92 17.77 -11.34 3.15
CA LEU A 92 16.82 -11.12 2.07
C LEU A 92 16.16 -9.75 2.24
N ARG A 93 15.79 -9.14 1.13
CA ARG A 93 14.99 -7.92 1.14
C ARG A 93 13.64 -8.21 0.53
N ILE A 94 12.59 -7.84 1.23
CA ILE A 94 11.22 -8.19 0.85
C ILE A 94 10.47 -6.89 0.61
N ILE A 95 9.94 -6.71 -0.60
CA ILE A 95 9.18 -5.54 -0.99
C ILE A 95 7.71 -5.94 -1.09
N THR A 96 6.86 -5.26 -0.33
CA THR A 96 5.41 -5.42 -0.41
C THR A 96 4.84 -4.32 -1.30
N PHE A 97 4.17 -4.72 -2.36
CA PHE A 97 3.43 -3.83 -3.24
C PHE A 97 1.96 -3.87 -2.88
N LYS A 98 1.31 -2.72 -2.86
CA LYS A 98 -0.14 -2.58 -2.78
C LYS A 98 -0.62 -1.69 -3.89
N GLU A 99 -1.61 -2.17 -4.64
CA GLU A 99 -2.14 -1.47 -5.83
C GLU A 99 -1.01 -1.06 -6.82
N GLY A 100 0.07 -1.84 -6.88
CA GLY A 100 1.20 -1.63 -7.79
C GLY A 100 2.31 -0.69 -7.30
N MET A 101 2.23 -0.17 -6.08
CA MET A 101 3.22 0.74 -5.48
C MET A 101 3.85 0.11 -4.24
N ILE A 102 5.11 0.43 -3.92
CA ILE A 102 5.75 -0.06 -2.68
C ILE A 102 4.99 0.49 -1.47
N GLU A 103 4.38 -0.41 -0.70
CA GLU A 103 3.78 -0.13 0.61
C GLU A 103 4.83 -0.28 1.73
N SER A 104 5.62 -1.35 1.70
CA SER A 104 6.68 -1.60 2.68
C SER A 104 7.92 -2.24 2.06
N ILE A 105 9.05 -2.06 2.73
CA ILE A 105 10.29 -2.77 2.46
C ILE A 105 10.75 -3.37 3.79
N GLU A 106 11.04 -4.65 3.82
CA GLU A 106 11.41 -5.39 5.03
C GLU A 106 12.72 -6.14 4.82
N THR A 107 13.40 -6.42 5.93
CA THR A 107 14.57 -7.31 5.95
C THR A 107 14.11 -8.68 6.43
N GLY A 108 14.24 -9.69 5.57
CA GLY A 108 13.89 -11.07 5.88
C GLY A 108 15.04 -11.85 6.48
N ASP A 109 14.88 -13.17 6.51
CA ASP A 109 15.92 -14.10 6.95
C ASP A 109 17.10 -14.17 5.98
N ARG A 110 18.13 -14.91 6.35
CA ARG A 110 19.24 -15.24 5.44
C ARG A 110 18.82 -16.40 4.54
N ALA A 111 19.21 -16.33 3.26
CA ALA A 111 19.15 -17.50 2.40
C ALA A 111 20.20 -18.52 2.86
N ASN A 112 19.77 -19.76 3.09
CA ASN A 112 20.65 -20.91 3.39
C ASN A 112 21.32 -21.42 2.12
#